data_AF-A0A1Q7MBR9-F1
#
_entry.id   AF-A0A1Q7MBR9-F1
#
_cell.length_a   1.000
_cell.length_b   1.000
_cell.length_c   1.000
_cell.angle_alpha   90.00
_cell.angle_beta   90.00
_cell.angle_gamma   90.00
#
_symmetry.space_group_name_H-M   'P 1'
#
loop_
_entity.id
_entity.type
_entity.pdbx_description
1 polymer ?
#
loop_
_entity_poly.entity_id
_entity_poly.type
_entity_poly.pdbx_seq_one_letter_code
_entity_poly.pdbx_strand_id
1 'polypeptide(L)'
;MGVLWRLAAVAVAGAALYFAGLLNGIVIEHPDRPGAAAVVIAVGAAILVLAIAVSGSVGEPTTARHVWIFRATWGFVCLMALVGLSWLVGMPRQHSYDWTPYHNDAIALNECAARLVLQGRNPYTDLDLFSCYGRLAIGADRTTPLRRGLFANEAIYPSDSELDRAWDLRSRGDGANEEFVWRPSYPALAFVPLVPFVAAGLDTNYVYVACLPFFLTGLLGSASLAAFTVGGSSDLLYALPLVAAWLWRDHKWAAVLLGLAIATKQIAWFFVPYYVIALATSHGWRRAAREGATAAGVFAIANTPFIAWNAQAWLAGILTPLAETMFPRGAGLVFLSTNAGLPLAPALFYTVLEVAVGLACLILAWRCRRSSPELGAVLAVAPLFFGWRSLFSYFFLLPLFAYAALARMPLGDLAGERARRLGALTIFAAPSRTA
;
A
#
# COMPACT_ATOMS: atom_id res chain seq x y z
N MET A 1 -27.35 -2.77 -0.48
CA MET A 1 -26.60 -3.98 -0.09
C MET A 1 -26.51 -4.09 1.42
N GLY A 2 -26.92 -5.23 2.00
CA GLY A 2 -26.86 -5.45 3.45
C GLY A 2 -25.41 -5.54 3.97
N VAL A 3 -25.21 -5.30 5.26
CA VAL A 3 -23.88 -5.25 5.91
C VAL A 3 -23.07 -6.52 5.68
N LEU A 4 -23.70 -7.69 5.85
CA LEU A 4 -23.04 -8.97 5.67
C LEU A 4 -22.54 -9.17 4.23
N TRP A 5 -23.27 -8.69 3.22
CA TRP A 5 -22.82 -8.73 1.83
C TRP A 5 -21.64 -7.79 1.56
N ARG A 6 -21.56 -6.65 2.26
CA ARG A 6 -20.42 -5.74 2.17
C ARG A 6 -19.17 -6.37 2.77
N LEU A 7 -19.29 -6.99 3.93
CA LEU A 7 -18.19 -7.75 4.55
C LEU A 7 -17.76 -8.94 3.68
N ALA A 8 -18.72 -9.66 3.11
CA ALA A 8 -18.46 -10.72 2.14
C ALA A 8 -17.67 -10.23 0.94
N ALA A 9 -18.10 -9.11 0.34
CA ALA A 9 -17.43 -8.50 -0.80
C ALA A 9 -15.99 -8.09 -0.46
N VAL A 10 -15.74 -7.52 0.72
CA VAL A 10 -14.39 -7.16 1.18
C VAL A 10 -13.50 -8.40 1.31
N ALA A 11 -14.00 -9.47 1.93
CA ALA A 11 -13.24 -10.69 2.10
C ALA A 11 -12.95 -11.42 0.77
N VAL A 12 -13.95 -11.51 -0.12
CA VAL A 12 -13.77 -12.10 -1.45
C VAL A 12 -12.77 -11.29 -2.28
N ALA A 13 -12.86 -9.96 -2.26
CA ALA A 13 -11.89 -9.10 -2.93
C ALA A 13 -10.48 -9.25 -2.33
N GLY A 14 -10.35 -9.36 -1.01
CA GLY A 14 -9.07 -9.61 -0.34
C GLY A 14 -8.45 -10.94 -0.69
N ALA A 15 -9.26 -12.01 -0.79
CA ALA A 15 -8.78 -13.31 -1.24
C ALA A 15 -8.39 -13.29 -2.74
N ALA A 16 -9.19 -12.64 -3.59
CA ALA A 16 -8.88 -12.48 -5.00
C ALA A 16 -7.54 -11.73 -5.18
N LEU A 17 -7.31 -10.67 -4.40
CA LEU A 17 -6.03 -9.97 -4.38
C LEU A 17 -4.90 -10.86 -3.88
N TYR A 18 -5.08 -11.65 -2.83
CA TYR A 18 -4.07 -12.61 -2.37
C TYR A 18 -3.60 -13.55 -3.49
N PHE A 19 -4.55 -14.21 -4.17
CA PHE A 19 -4.21 -15.10 -5.29
C PHE A 19 -3.66 -14.36 -6.50
N ALA A 20 -4.15 -13.15 -6.80
CA ALA A 20 -3.59 -12.31 -7.85
C ALA A 20 -2.14 -11.91 -7.54
N GLY A 21 -1.80 -11.67 -6.28
CA GLY A 21 -0.43 -11.38 -5.84
C GLY A 21 0.51 -12.56 -6.04
N LEU A 22 0.06 -13.77 -5.66
CA LEU A 22 0.83 -15.01 -5.92
C LEU A 22 1.05 -15.22 -7.42
N LEU A 23 -0.01 -15.09 -8.22
CA LEU A 23 0.09 -15.25 -9.67
C LEU A 23 0.95 -14.15 -10.31
N ASN A 24 0.89 -12.91 -9.81
CA ASN A 24 1.74 -11.81 -10.25
C ASN A 24 3.22 -12.12 -10.03
N GLY A 25 3.58 -12.64 -8.84
CA GLY A 25 4.95 -13.08 -8.54
C GLY A 25 5.41 -14.18 -9.49
N ILE A 26 4.59 -15.22 -9.68
CA ILE A 26 4.90 -16.34 -10.58
C ILE A 26 5.17 -15.87 -12.00
N VAL A 27 4.31 -14.99 -12.54
CA VAL A 27 4.45 -14.47 -13.92
C VAL A 27 5.66 -13.54 -14.05
N ILE A 28 6.00 -12.78 -13.01
CA ILE A 28 7.20 -11.93 -12.99
C ILE A 28 8.47 -12.77 -13.03
N GLU A 29 8.53 -13.85 -12.24
CA GLU A 29 9.68 -14.76 -12.19
C GLU A 29 9.75 -15.66 -13.43
N HIS A 30 8.60 -16.00 -14.01
CA HIS A 30 8.48 -16.90 -15.16
C HIS A 30 7.55 -16.26 -16.22
N PRO A 31 8.06 -15.29 -17.02
CA PRO A 31 7.25 -14.54 -17.98
C PRO A 31 6.63 -15.40 -19.09
N ASP A 32 7.12 -16.62 -19.29
CA ASP A 32 6.57 -17.63 -20.19
C ASP A 32 5.22 -18.18 -19.69
N ARG A 33 4.92 -18.06 -18.39
CA ARG A 33 3.69 -18.59 -17.81
C ARG A 33 2.50 -17.67 -18.09
N PRO A 34 1.36 -18.23 -18.52
CA PRO A 34 0.14 -17.44 -18.64
C PRO A 34 -0.35 -17.00 -17.26
N GLY A 35 -0.94 -15.82 -17.18
CA GLY A 35 -1.53 -15.33 -15.93
C GLY A 35 -1.69 -13.82 -15.85
N ALA A 36 -0.95 -13.06 -16.67
CA ALA A 36 -1.00 -11.60 -16.66
C ALA A 36 -2.42 -11.03 -16.79
N ALA A 37 -3.21 -11.53 -17.75
CA ALA A 37 -4.61 -11.11 -17.90
C ALA A 37 -5.47 -11.42 -16.66
N ALA A 38 -5.29 -12.58 -16.04
CA ALA A 38 -6.03 -12.97 -14.84
C ALA A 38 -5.69 -12.06 -13.65
N VAL A 39 -4.43 -11.68 -13.47
CA VAL A 39 -4.00 -10.72 -12.44
C VAL A 39 -4.68 -9.37 -12.64
N VAL A 40 -4.62 -8.82 -13.86
CA VAL A 40 -5.20 -7.51 -14.18
C VAL A 40 -6.71 -7.50 -13.98
N ILE A 41 -7.41 -8.55 -14.42
CA ILE A 41 -8.85 -8.71 -14.21
C ILE A 41 -9.17 -8.83 -12.72
N ALA A 42 -8.42 -9.63 -11.96
CA ALA A 42 -8.67 -9.82 -10.54
C ALA A 42 -8.47 -8.53 -9.73
N VAL A 43 -7.42 -7.76 -10.00
CA VAL A 43 -7.17 -6.46 -9.34
C VAL A 43 -8.26 -5.45 -9.72
N GLY A 44 -8.59 -5.33 -11.02
CA GLY A 44 -9.66 -4.43 -11.48
C GLY A 44 -11.04 -4.79 -10.91
N ALA A 45 -11.37 -6.08 -10.87
CA ALA A 45 -12.60 -6.58 -10.26
C ALA A 45 -12.64 -6.34 -8.75
N ALA A 46 -11.52 -6.51 -8.04
CA ALA A 46 -11.43 -6.21 -6.61
C ALA A 46 -11.69 -4.72 -6.34
N ILE A 47 -11.08 -3.81 -7.10
CA ILE A 47 -11.34 -2.35 -6.97
C ILE A 47 -12.84 -2.06 -7.17
N LEU A 48 -13.45 -2.60 -8.23
CA LEU A 48 -14.87 -2.38 -8.54
C LEU A 48 -15.79 -2.94 -7.44
N VAL A 49 -15.57 -4.19 -7.03
CA VAL A 49 -16.35 -4.85 -5.98
C VAL A 49 -16.26 -4.08 -4.67
N LEU A 50 -15.06 -3.63 -4.28
CA LEU A 50 -14.86 -2.84 -3.07
C LEU A 50 -15.53 -1.47 -3.17
N ALA A 51 -15.44 -0.78 -4.31
CA ALA A 51 -16.10 0.51 -4.54
C ALA A 51 -17.62 0.38 -4.40
N ILE A 52 -18.21 -0.66 -5.01
CA ILE A 52 -19.63 -0.99 -4.84
C ILE A 52 -19.92 -1.29 -3.36
N ALA A 53 -19.07 -2.08 -2.70
CA ALA A 53 -19.24 -2.47 -1.30
C ALA A 53 -19.19 -1.31 -0.32
N VAL A 54 -18.54 -0.18 -0.63
CA VAL A 54 -18.50 1.02 0.25
C VAL A 54 -19.43 2.15 -0.21
N SER A 55 -20.25 1.92 -1.25
CA SER A 55 -21.18 2.92 -1.80
C SER A 55 -22.62 2.79 -1.28
N GLY A 56 -23.36 3.89 -1.26
CA GLY A 56 -24.78 3.97 -0.88
C GLY A 56 -25.06 3.87 0.63
N SER A 57 -26.30 4.18 1.03
CA SER A 57 -26.79 4.00 2.40
C SER A 57 -27.24 2.54 2.65
N VAL A 58 -27.26 2.12 3.92
CA VAL A 58 -27.77 0.80 4.31
C VAL A 58 -29.29 0.87 4.34
N GLY A 59 -29.93 0.28 3.33
CA GLY A 59 -31.38 0.40 3.13
C GLY A 59 -32.21 -0.86 3.39
N GLU A 60 -31.61 -2.04 3.54
CA GLU A 60 -32.42 -3.27 3.65
C GLU A 60 -31.90 -4.26 4.68
N PRO A 61 -32.76 -4.72 5.62
CA PRO A 61 -32.43 -5.86 6.47
C PRO A 61 -32.21 -7.10 5.59
N THR A 62 -31.14 -7.83 5.85
CA THR A 62 -30.88 -9.12 5.18
C THR A 62 -32.04 -10.07 5.46
N THR A 63 -32.82 -10.40 4.43
CA THR A 63 -33.89 -11.39 4.51
C THR A 63 -33.30 -12.78 4.74
N ALA A 64 -33.96 -13.60 5.54
CA ALA A 64 -33.52 -14.95 5.94
C ALA A 64 -33.33 -15.94 4.77
N ARG A 65 -33.68 -15.54 3.54
CA ARG A 65 -33.63 -16.39 2.34
C ARG A 65 -32.21 -16.74 1.87
N HIS A 66 -31.18 -16.07 2.38
CA HIS A 66 -29.79 -16.22 1.91
C HIS A 66 -28.80 -16.72 2.98
N VAL A 67 -29.27 -17.32 4.08
CA VAL A 67 -28.43 -17.76 5.21
C VAL A 67 -27.30 -18.70 4.79
N TRP A 68 -27.53 -19.60 3.83
CA TRP A 68 -26.50 -20.54 3.37
C TRP A 68 -25.34 -19.81 2.65
N ILE A 69 -25.63 -18.78 1.86
CA ILE A 69 -24.59 -17.99 1.19
C ILE A 69 -23.74 -17.28 2.23
N PHE A 70 -24.37 -16.69 3.25
CA PHE A 70 -23.65 -16.05 4.34
C PHE A 70 -22.76 -17.02 5.12
N ARG A 71 -23.25 -18.24 5.40
CA ARG A 71 -22.45 -19.29 6.04
C ARG A 71 -21.28 -19.71 5.16
N ALA A 72 -21.49 -19.87 3.85
CA ALA A 72 -20.43 -20.20 2.91
C ALA A 72 -19.38 -19.07 2.84
N THR A 73 -19.81 -17.81 2.79
CA THR A 73 -18.89 -16.66 2.85
C THR A 73 -18.11 -16.66 4.17
N TRP A 74 -18.77 -16.83 5.32
CA TRP A 74 -18.06 -16.88 6.60
C TRP A 74 -17.11 -18.06 6.71
N GLY A 75 -17.49 -19.23 6.20
CA GLY A 75 -16.60 -20.38 6.09
C GLY A 75 -15.36 -20.05 5.25
N PHE A 76 -15.55 -19.36 4.12
CA PHE A 76 -14.46 -18.90 3.27
C PHE A 76 -13.57 -17.84 3.95
N VAL A 77 -14.17 -16.85 4.62
CA VAL A 77 -13.48 -15.84 5.46
C VAL A 77 -12.61 -16.54 6.51
N CYS A 78 -13.17 -17.48 7.26
CA CYS A 78 -12.43 -18.27 8.24
C CYS A 78 -11.30 -19.08 7.60
N LEU A 79 -11.53 -19.70 6.45
CA LEU A 79 -10.49 -20.42 5.71
C LEU A 79 -9.34 -19.47 5.30
N MET A 80 -9.66 -18.30 4.75
CA MET A 80 -8.65 -17.31 4.36
C MET A 80 -7.92 -16.73 5.57
N ALA A 81 -8.61 -16.57 6.71
CA ALA A 81 -7.97 -16.20 7.97
C ALA A 81 -6.98 -17.28 8.42
N LEU A 82 -7.30 -18.57 8.27
CA LEU A 82 -6.37 -19.67 8.54
C LEU A 82 -5.16 -19.63 7.60
N VAL A 83 -5.34 -19.29 6.32
CA VAL A 83 -4.23 -19.07 5.38
C VAL A 83 -3.35 -17.91 5.85
N GLY A 84 -3.94 -16.77 6.25
CA GLY A 84 -3.19 -15.65 6.82
C GLY A 84 -2.44 -16.02 8.10
N LEU A 85 -3.07 -16.78 8.99
CA LEU A 85 -2.43 -17.30 10.20
C LEU A 85 -1.31 -18.28 9.88
N SER A 86 -1.42 -19.09 8.81
CA SER A 86 -0.34 -19.99 8.40
C SER A 86 0.91 -19.24 7.94
N TRP A 87 0.77 -18.04 7.36
CA TRP A 87 1.91 -17.16 7.07
C TRP A 87 2.58 -16.68 8.36
N LEU A 88 1.79 -16.26 9.35
CA LEU A 88 2.31 -15.82 10.65
C LEU A 88 3.00 -16.94 11.43
N VAL A 89 2.42 -18.15 11.43
CA VAL A 89 3.01 -19.35 12.06
C VAL A 89 4.19 -19.88 11.26
N GLY A 90 4.18 -19.70 9.94
CA GLY A 90 5.26 -20.07 9.03
C GLY A 90 6.45 -19.12 9.11
N MET A 91 6.25 -17.86 9.50
CA MET A 91 7.29 -16.83 9.56
C MET A 91 8.57 -17.27 10.31
N PRO A 92 8.51 -17.90 11.51
CA PRO A 92 9.72 -18.35 12.19
C PRO A 92 10.35 -19.61 11.58
N ARG A 93 9.68 -20.29 10.64
CA ARG A 93 10.03 -21.63 10.12
C ARG A 93 10.33 -21.66 8.63
N GLN A 94 9.91 -20.66 7.86
CA GLN A 94 10.23 -20.54 6.45
C GLN A 94 11.67 -20.04 6.29
N HIS A 95 12.60 -20.98 6.33
CA HIS A 95 13.92 -20.79 5.77
C HIS A 95 13.80 -20.89 4.25
N SER A 96 13.42 -19.79 3.58
CA SER A 96 13.70 -19.68 2.16
C SER A 96 15.21 -19.73 1.93
N TYR A 97 15.63 -20.17 0.75
CA TYR A 97 17.06 -20.17 0.34
C TYR A 97 17.73 -18.79 0.47
N ASP A 98 16.93 -17.72 0.52
CA ASP A 98 17.35 -16.38 0.85
C ASP A 98 16.63 -15.89 2.12
N TRP A 99 17.36 -15.79 3.23
CA TRP A 99 16.85 -15.39 4.55
C TRP A 99 17.00 -13.88 4.80
N THR A 100 17.38 -13.12 3.78
CA THR A 100 17.41 -11.66 3.91
C THR A 100 16.00 -11.14 4.19
N PRO A 101 15.81 -10.30 5.22
CA PRO A 101 14.51 -9.68 5.44
C PRO A 101 14.24 -8.55 4.42
N TYR A 102 15.21 -8.23 3.56
CA TYR A 102 15.13 -7.19 2.54
C TYR A 102 14.55 -7.75 1.24
N HIS A 103 13.23 -7.98 1.21
CA HIS A 103 12.55 -8.48 0.01
C HIS A 103 12.29 -7.41 -1.07
N ASN A 104 12.51 -6.15 -0.74
CA ASN A 104 12.42 -5.03 -1.66
C ASN A 104 13.41 -3.92 -1.27
N ASP A 105 13.69 -3.05 -2.24
CA ASP A 105 14.61 -1.93 -2.11
C ASP A 105 14.17 -0.91 -1.06
N ALA A 106 12.87 -0.71 -0.88
CA ALA A 106 12.32 0.23 0.08
C ALA A 106 12.76 -0.08 1.52
N ILE A 107 12.75 -1.35 1.96
CA ILE A 107 13.22 -1.66 3.33
C ILE A 107 14.71 -1.40 3.45
N ALA A 108 15.52 -1.93 2.53
CA ALA A 108 16.97 -1.83 2.60
C ALA A 108 17.41 -0.36 2.58
N LEU A 109 16.89 0.43 1.65
CA LEU A 109 17.20 1.86 1.55
C LEU A 109 16.71 2.64 2.77
N ASN A 110 15.56 2.31 3.36
CA ASN A 110 15.09 2.96 4.58
C ASN A 110 16.00 2.65 5.78
N GLU A 111 16.46 1.40 5.92
CA GLU A 111 17.41 1.06 6.96
C GLU A 111 18.77 1.75 6.74
N CYS A 112 19.28 1.76 5.50
CA CYS A 112 20.48 2.51 5.12
C CYS A 112 20.35 4.00 5.47
N ALA A 113 19.20 4.61 5.17
CA ALA A 113 18.91 5.99 5.50
C ALA A 113 18.91 6.23 7.02
N ALA A 114 18.28 5.34 7.80
CA ALA A 114 18.27 5.42 9.26
C ALA A 114 19.69 5.33 9.86
N ARG A 115 20.55 4.46 9.30
CA ARG A 115 21.97 4.36 9.68
C ARG A 115 22.73 5.66 9.40
N LEU A 116 22.49 6.32 8.27
CA LEU A 116 23.12 7.60 7.94
C LEU A 116 22.67 8.71 8.89
N VAL A 117 21.39 8.74 9.27
CA VAL A 117 20.88 9.70 10.26
C VAL A 117 21.61 9.55 11.59
N LEU A 118 21.83 8.32 12.07
CA LEU A 118 22.62 8.07 13.30
C LEU A 118 24.08 8.53 13.20
N GLN A 119 24.63 8.55 11.99
CA GLN A 119 25.98 9.03 11.70
C GLN A 119 26.05 10.55 11.54
N GLY A 120 24.93 11.27 11.66
CA GLY A 120 24.87 12.70 11.38
C GLY A 120 25.13 13.01 9.90
N ARG A 121 24.72 12.12 8.99
CA ARG A 121 24.83 12.25 7.54
C ARG A 121 23.46 12.38 6.88
N ASN A 122 23.41 13.06 5.73
CA ASN A 122 22.15 13.28 5.04
C ASN A 122 21.80 12.08 4.15
N PRO A 123 20.72 11.34 4.44
CA PRO A 123 20.39 10.13 3.70
C PRO A 123 20.02 10.38 2.23
N TYR A 124 19.65 11.60 1.85
CA TYR A 124 19.29 11.94 0.46
C TYR A 124 20.49 12.29 -0.42
N THR A 125 21.67 12.56 0.16
CA THR A 125 22.91 12.86 -0.57
C THR A 125 23.98 11.82 -0.39
N ASP A 126 24.06 11.23 0.80
CA ASP A 126 25.25 10.51 1.27
C ASP A 126 25.13 8.99 1.19
N LEU A 127 23.98 8.49 0.72
CA LEU A 127 23.69 7.06 0.62
C LEU A 127 24.48 6.44 -0.55
N ASP A 128 25.45 5.62 -0.17
CA ASP A 128 26.16 4.73 -1.10
C ASP A 128 25.45 3.36 -1.11
N LEU A 129 24.83 3.06 -2.25
CA LEU A 129 24.06 1.84 -2.45
C LEU A 129 24.92 0.58 -2.23
N PHE A 130 26.07 0.51 -2.88
CA PHE A 130 26.91 -0.70 -2.86
C PHE A 130 27.57 -0.91 -1.51
N SER A 131 28.03 0.16 -0.87
CA SER A 131 28.54 0.07 0.50
C SER A 131 27.46 -0.41 1.46
N CYS A 132 26.24 0.12 1.34
CA CYS A 132 25.16 -0.30 2.24
C CYS A 132 24.70 -1.73 1.98
N TYR A 133 24.43 -2.09 0.73
CA TYR A 133 23.97 -3.43 0.34
C TYR A 133 25.03 -4.49 0.60
N GLY A 134 26.31 -4.16 0.42
CA GLY A 134 27.43 -5.03 0.80
C GLY A 134 27.46 -5.35 2.30
N ARG A 135 27.12 -4.39 3.18
CA ARG A 135 26.98 -4.64 4.63
C ARG A 135 25.77 -5.50 4.98
N LEU A 136 24.70 -5.40 4.19
CA LEU A 136 23.48 -6.18 4.37
C LEU A 136 23.56 -7.55 3.67
N ALA A 137 24.66 -7.83 2.95
CA ALA A 137 24.86 -9.03 2.15
C ALA A 137 23.73 -9.30 1.14
N ILE A 138 23.25 -8.24 0.47
CA ILE A 138 22.22 -8.31 -0.58
C ILE A 138 22.74 -7.77 -1.92
N GLY A 139 22.09 -8.17 -3.02
CA GLY A 139 22.54 -7.92 -4.39
C GLY A 139 21.58 -7.10 -5.26
N ALA A 140 21.79 -7.23 -6.57
CA ALA A 140 21.11 -6.47 -7.62
C ALA A 140 19.59 -6.75 -7.67
N ASP A 141 19.18 -7.96 -7.28
CA ASP A 141 17.80 -8.42 -7.19
C ASP A 141 16.96 -7.66 -6.14
N ARG A 142 17.63 -6.98 -5.19
CA ARG A 142 17.00 -6.20 -4.12
C ARG A 142 17.00 -4.69 -4.37
N THR A 143 17.29 -4.23 -5.59
CA THR A 143 17.21 -2.82 -5.96
C THR A 143 16.36 -2.59 -7.21
N THR A 144 15.82 -1.38 -7.36
CA THR A 144 15.08 -1.01 -8.58
C THR A 144 16.05 -0.54 -9.67
N PRO A 145 16.06 -1.16 -10.86
CA PRO A 145 16.84 -0.69 -11.99
C PRO A 145 16.18 0.51 -12.67
N LEU A 146 17.03 1.32 -13.28
CA LEU A 146 16.73 2.51 -14.07
C LEU A 146 17.08 2.23 -15.53
N ARG A 147 16.30 2.79 -16.45
CA ARG A 147 16.55 2.77 -17.90
C ARG A 147 17.66 3.77 -18.25
N ARG A 148 18.87 3.51 -17.77
CA ARG A 148 20.08 4.33 -17.90
C ARG A 148 21.31 3.44 -17.99
N GLY A 149 22.44 4.01 -18.38
CA GLY A 149 23.70 3.30 -18.50
C GLY A 149 23.56 2.03 -19.34
N LEU A 150 23.94 0.89 -18.77
CA LEU A 150 23.84 -0.43 -19.42
C LEU A 150 22.41 -0.84 -19.80
N PHE A 151 21.39 -0.23 -19.20
CA PHE A 151 19.98 -0.56 -19.39
C PHE A 151 19.22 0.47 -20.26
N ALA A 152 19.92 1.44 -20.87
CA ALA A 152 19.29 2.55 -21.59
C ALA A 152 18.44 2.10 -22.80
N ASN A 153 18.85 1.01 -23.47
CA ASN A 153 18.19 0.50 -24.67
C ASN A 153 17.11 -0.55 -24.37
N GLU A 154 16.96 -0.95 -23.11
CA GLU A 154 15.97 -1.95 -22.71
C GLU A 154 14.57 -1.34 -22.63
N ALA A 155 13.60 -2.03 -23.21
CA ALA A 155 12.19 -1.64 -23.18
C ALA A 155 11.46 -2.19 -21.95
N ILE A 156 11.81 -3.42 -21.56
CA ILE A 156 11.24 -4.16 -20.44
C ILE A 156 12.31 -4.41 -19.38
N TYR A 157 11.88 -4.87 -18.20
CA TYR A 157 12.75 -5.08 -17.06
C TYR A 157 13.97 -5.96 -17.41
N PRO A 158 15.21 -5.59 -17.02
CA PRO A 158 16.40 -6.39 -17.33
C PRO A 158 16.34 -7.77 -16.69
N SER A 159 16.99 -8.76 -17.32
CA SER A 159 17.13 -10.10 -16.74
C SER A 159 18.04 -10.09 -15.51
N ASP A 160 17.90 -11.10 -14.64
CA ASP A 160 18.75 -11.24 -13.44
C ASP A 160 20.24 -11.25 -13.81
N SER A 161 20.62 -11.92 -14.90
CA SER A 161 21.99 -11.95 -15.38
C SER A 161 22.54 -10.58 -15.81
N GLU A 162 21.67 -9.70 -16.34
CA GLU A 162 22.03 -8.34 -16.72
C GLU A 162 22.15 -7.44 -15.50
N LEU A 163 21.26 -7.63 -14.51
CA LEU A 163 21.31 -6.96 -13.21
C LEU A 163 22.61 -7.32 -12.48
N ASP A 164 22.92 -8.61 -12.36
CA ASP A 164 24.14 -9.11 -11.72
C ASP A 164 25.40 -8.58 -12.41
N ARG A 165 25.44 -8.61 -13.74
CA ARG A 165 26.57 -8.06 -14.50
C ARG A 165 26.77 -6.56 -14.25
N ALA A 166 25.71 -5.78 -14.27
CA ALA A 166 25.79 -4.35 -13.99
C ALA A 166 26.24 -4.10 -12.54
N TRP A 167 25.66 -4.85 -11.60
CA TRP A 167 26.00 -4.76 -10.18
C TRP A 167 27.47 -5.09 -9.91
N ASP A 168 27.99 -6.16 -10.49
CA ASP A 168 29.39 -6.58 -10.32
C ASP A 168 30.36 -5.52 -10.85
N LEU A 169 30.06 -4.87 -11.97
CA LEU A 169 30.88 -3.78 -12.48
C LEU A 169 30.89 -2.60 -11.50
N ARG A 170 29.70 -2.12 -11.11
CA ARG A 170 29.59 -0.92 -10.27
C ARG A 170 30.09 -1.14 -8.84
N SER A 171 29.83 -2.30 -8.25
CA SER A 171 30.30 -2.64 -6.90
C SER A 171 31.83 -2.78 -6.81
N ARG A 172 32.51 -3.06 -7.92
CA ARG A 172 33.99 -3.04 -8.03
C ARG A 172 34.58 -1.64 -8.24
N GLY A 173 33.72 -0.62 -8.39
CA GLY A 173 34.13 0.77 -8.64
C GLY A 173 34.31 1.10 -10.12
N ASP A 174 33.86 0.23 -11.04
CA ASP A 174 33.92 0.52 -12.47
C ASP A 174 32.82 1.52 -12.87
N GLY A 175 33.16 2.81 -12.86
CA GLY A 175 32.26 3.92 -13.21
C GLY A 175 31.27 4.32 -12.11
N ALA A 176 30.23 5.08 -12.47
CA ALA A 176 29.24 5.60 -11.53
C ALA A 176 27.98 4.72 -11.46
N ASN A 177 27.24 4.81 -10.35
CA ASN A 177 25.91 4.20 -10.25
C ASN A 177 24.88 4.99 -11.08
N GLU A 178 24.60 4.51 -12.28
CA GLU A 178 23.56 5.08 -13.15
C GLU A 178 22.34 4.17 -13.26
N GLU A 179 22.55 2.87 -13.10
CA GLU A 179 21.59 1.82 -13.35
C GLU A 179 20.63 1.55 -12.20
N PHE A 180 20.96 1.93 -10.96
CA PHE A 180 20.17 1.53 -9.79
C PHE A 180 19.71 2.71 -8.95
N VAL A 181 18.46 2.62 -8.48
CA VAL A 181 17.93 3.56 -7.48
C VAL A 181 18.75 3.45 -6.21
N TRP A 182 19.28 4.58 -5.75
CA TRP A 182 20.07 4.65 -4.52
C TRP A 182 19.52 5.64 -3.51
N ARG A 183 18.75 6.64 -3.94
CA ARG A 183 18.19 7.64 -3.02
C ARG A 183 16.98 7.07 -2.30
N PRO A 184 16.77 7.40 -1.02
CA PRO A 184 15.50 7.17 -0.36
C PRO A 184 14.39 7.85 -1.15
N SER A 185 13.44 7.05 -1.62
CA SER A 185 12.36 7.49 -2.50
C SER A 185 11.11 7.91 -1.73
N TYR A 186 11.23 8.18 -0.42
CA TYR A 186 10.11 8.44 0.49
C TYR A 186 10.39 9.65 1.41
N PRO A 187 9.34 10.28 1.99
CA PRO A 187 9.54 11.30 3.02
C PRO A 187 10.05 10.69 4.34
N ALA A 188 10.47 11.58 5.24
CA ALA A 188 11.34 11.22 6.37
C ALA A 188 10.81 10.13 7.31
N LEU A 189 9.48 10.02 7.51
CA LEU A 189 8.93 9.01 8.42
C LEU A 189 8.99 7.58 7.85
N ALA A 190 9.45 7.39 6.62
CA ALA A 190 9.78 6.07 6.11
C ALA A 190 10.99 5.42 6.82
N PHE A 191 11.94 6.23 7.31
CA PHE A 191 13.18 5.74 7.91
C PHE A 191 13.47 6.29 9.32
N VAL A 192 12.95 7.48 9.68
CA VAL A 192 13.14 8.04 11.03
C VAL A 192 12.65 7.10 12.16
N PRO A 193 11.49 6.43 12.05
CA PRO A 193 11.05 5.47 13.07
C PRO A 193 11.98 4.26 13.24
N LEU A 194 12.84 3.97 12.25
CA LEU A 194 13.78 2.86 12.28
C LEU A 194 15.06 3.20 13.05
N VAL A 195 15.38 4.49 13.20
CA VAL A 195 16.58 5.01 13.91
C VAL A 195 16.79 4.36 15.29
N PRO A 196 15.81 4.30 16.22
CA PRO A 196 16.04 3.66 17.52
C PRO A 196 16.36 2.16 17.43
N PHE A 197 15.82 1.45 16.44
CA PHE A 197 16.08 0.01 16.23
C PHE A 197 17.49 -0.20 15.69
N VAL A 198 17.88 0.59 14.69
CA VAL A 198 19.25 0.59 14.17
C VAL A 198 20.25 0.93 15.27
N ALA A 199 19.96 1.92 16.11
CA ALA A 199 20.83 2.32 17.23
C ALA A 199 21.00 1.19 18.27
N ALA A 200 19.94 0.41 18.50
CA ALA A 200 19.95 -0.74 19.38
C ALA A 200 20.52 -2.02 18.72
N GLY A 201 20.90 -1.97 17.43
CA GLY A 201 21.34 -3.15 16.68
C GLY A 201 20.23 -4.18 16.46
N LEU A 202 18.96 -3.76 16.55
CA LEU A 202 17.79 -4.61 16.34
C LEU A 202 17.41 -4.63 14.86
N ASP A 203 16.86 -5.76 14.42
CA ASP A 203 16.26 -5.86 13.09
C ASP A 203 15.12 -4.84 12.94
N THR A 204 15.23 -3.98 11.94
CA THR A 204 14.24 -2.93 11.66
C THR A 204 12.90 -3.50 11.22
N ASN A 205 12.85 -4.76 10.79
CA ASN A 205 11.61 -5.43 10.42
C ASN A 205 10.67 -5.68 11.60
N TYR A 206 11.19 -5.69 12.83
CA TYR A 206 10.35 -5.71 14.02
C TYR A 206 9.41 -4.52 14.11
N VAL A 207 9.74 -3.38 13.50
CA VAL A 207 8.83 -2.23 13.42
C VAL A 207 7.59 -2.59 12.60
N TYR A 208 7.77 -3.23 11.45
CA TYR A 208 6.67 -3.62 10.57
C TYR A 208 5.84 -4.75 11.18
N VAL A 209 6.49 -5.69 11.88
CA VAL A 209 5.81 -6.78 12.60
C VAL A 209 5.01 -6.23 13.79
N ALA A 210 5.53 -5.25 14.53
CA ALA A 210 4.83 -4.61 15.64
C ALA A 210 3.54 -3.88 15.20
N CYS A 211 3.36 -3.63 13.90
CA CYS A 211 2.11 -3.13 13.34
C CYS A 211 1.01 -4.20 13.31
N LEU A 212 1.33 -5.51 13.30
CA LEU A 212 0.37 -6.62 13.14
C LEU A 212 -0.76 -6.73 14.17
N PRO A 213 -0.56 -6.49 15.48
CA PRO A 213 -1.64 -6.62 16.48
C PRO A 213 -2.84 -5.70 16.23
N PHE A 214 -2.60 -4.53 15.61
CA PHE A 214 -3.65 -3.60 15.21
C PHE A 214 -4.55 -4.15 14.08
N PHE A 215 -4.14 -5.26 13.44
CA PHE A 215 -4.83 -5.88 12.31
C PHE A 215 -5.63 -7.13 12.64
N LEU A 216 -5.46 -7.75 13.81
CA LEU A 216 -6.15 -9.02 14.17
C LEU A 216 -7.69 -8.94 14.07
N THR A 217 -8.23 -7.72 14.12
CA THR A 217 -9.63 -7.38 13.93
C THR A 217 -10.08 -7.26 12.46
N GLY A 218 -9.20 -6.85 11.54
CA GLY A 218 -9.41 -6.85 10.09
C GLY A 218 -8.95 -8.14 9.38
N LEU A 219 -8.18 -8.98 10.09
CA LEU A 219 -7.53 -10.21 9.63
C LEU A 219 -8.49 -11.31 9.20
N LEU A 220 -9.77 -11.22 9.56
CA LEU A 220 -10.76 -12.19 9.11
C LEU A 220 -10.92 -12.19 7.57
N GLY A 221 -10.53 -11.12 6.86
CA GLY A 221 -10.77 -11.02 5.40
C GLY A 221 -9.56 -10.89 4.47
N SER A 222 -8.31 -10.79 4.96
CA SER A 222 -7.18 -10.43 4.08
C SER A 222 -5.90 -11.20 4.38
N ALA A 223 -5.82 -12.42 3.85
CA ALA A 223 -4.57 -13.20 3.82
C ALA A 223 -3.44 -12.46 3.10
N SER A 224 -3.77 -11.61 2.11
CA SER A 224 -2.82 -10.73 1.44
C SER A 224 -2.11 -9.80 2.43
N LEU A 225 -2.82 -9.21 3.38
CA LEU A 225 -2.19 -8.33 4.36
C LEU A 225 -1.18 -9.08 5.22
N ALA A 226 -1.54 -10.27 5.73
CA ALA A 226 -0.62 -11.08 6.53
C ALA A 226 0.61 -11.51 5.70
N ALA A 227 0.41 -12.05 4.49
CA ALA A 227 1.48 -12.51 3.63
C ALA A 227 2.47 -11.39 3.25
N PHE A 228 1.97 -10.21 2.85
CA PHE A 228 2.83 -9.09 2.45
C PHE A 228 3.47 -8.38 3.65
N THR A 229 2.86 -8.42 4.83
CA THR A 229 3.48 -7.90 6.06
C THR A 229 4.63 -8.81 6.50
N VAL A 230 4.40 -10.12 6.50
CA VAL A 230 5.44 -11.13 6.80
C VAL A 230 6.55 -11.05 5.75
N GLY A 231 6.21 -10.84 4.48
CA GLY A 231 7.16 -10.63 3.39
C GLY A 231 7.84 -9.26 3.37
N GLY A 232 7.88 -8.52 4.49
CA GLY A 232 8.67 -7.29 4.61
C GLY A 232 8.10 -6.09 3.84
N SER A 233 6.79 -5.88 3.82
CA SER A 233 6.27 -4.61 3.27
C SER A 233 6.38 -3.48 4.28
N SER A 234 7.04 -2.38 3.88
CA SER A 234 7.04 -1.11 4.63
C SER A 234 5.71 -0.33 4.52
N ASP A 235 4.75 -0.81 3.74
CA ASP A 235 3.50 -0.11 3.47
C ASP A 235 2.62 0.05 4.72
N LEU A 236 2.79 -0.81 5.72
CA LEU A 236 2.05 -0.69 6.98
C LEU A 236 2.37 0.61 7.74
N LEU A 237 3.59 1.15 7.60
CA LEU A 237 3.99 2.38 8.28
C LEU A 237 3.13 3.59 7.87
N TYR A 238 2.64 3.63 6.63
CA TYR A 238 1.73 4.70 6.20
C TYR A 238 0.26 4.26 6.30
N ALA A 239 -0.03 2.98 6.05
CA ALA A 239 -1.39 2.48 5.96
C ALA A 239 -2.11 2.52 7.31
N LEU A 240 -1.43 2.16 8.40
CA LEU A 240 -2.01 2.21 9.75
C LEU A 240 -2.43 3.62 10.17
N PRO A 241 -1.55 4.64 10.16
CA PRO A 241 -1.96 5.99 10.50
C PRO A 241 -3.02 6.52 9.54
N LEU A 242 -3.01 6.13 8.26
CA LEU A 242 -4.05 6.52 7.30
C LEU A 242 -5.42 5.91 7.62
N VAL A 243 -5.47 4.61 7.93
CA VAL A 243 -6.70 3.90 8.35
C VAL A 243 -7.24 4.51 9.64
N ALA A 244 -6.35 4.75 10.61
CA ALA A 244 -6.69 5.38 11.87
C ALA A 244 -7.24 6.81 11.67
N ALA A 245 -6.60 7.61 10.80
CA ALA A 245 -7.08 8.94 10.44
C ALA A 245 -8.48 8.87 9.82
N TRP A 246 -8.73 7.88 8.97
CA TRP A 246 -10.03 7.67 8.34
C TRP A 246 -11.10 7.27 9.36
N LEU A 247 -10.84 6.23 10.15
CA LEU A 247 -11.73 5.72 11.20
C LEU A 247 -12.11 6.78 12.21
N TRP A 248 -11.14 7.60 12.63
CA TRP A 248 -11.32 8.62 13.66
C TRP A 248 -11.46 10.03 13.12
N ARG A 249 -11.80 10.21 11.82
CA ARG A 249 -11.93 11.52 11.13
C ARG A 249 -12.71 12.60 11.90
N ASP A 250 -13.62 12.22 12.79
CA ASP A 250 -14.40 13.18 13.59
C ASP A 250 -13.61 13.74 14.79
N HIS A 251 -12.44 13.20 15.11
CA HIS A 251 -11.55 13.65 16.19
C HIS A 251 -10.45 14.58 15.68
N LYS A 252 -10.09 15.59 16.49
CA LYS A 252 -9.07 16.58 16.13
C LYS A 252 -7.68 15.99 15.85
N TRP A 253 -7.34 14.88 16.51
CA TRP A 253 -6.04 14.21 16.36
C TRP A 253 -5.95 13.32 15.11
N ALA A 254 -7.06 13.05 14.41
CA ALA A 254 -7.04 12.30 13.16
C ALA A 254 -6.22 13.00 12.08
N ALA A 255 -6.20 14.34 12.09
CA ALA A 255 -5.36 15.14 11.21
C ALA A 255 -3.85 14.91 11.44
N VAL A 256 -3.45 14.66 12.70
CA VAL A 256 -2.05 14.32 13.02
C VAL A 256 -1.69 12.98 12.37
N LEU A 257 -2.56 11.99 12.50
CA LEU A 257 -2.36 10.68 11.87
C LEU A 257 -2.32 10.76 10.35
N LEU A 258 -3.18 11.57 9.72
CA LEU A 258 -3.09 11.82 8.28
C LEU A 258 -1.73 12.42 7.92
N GLY A 259 -1.28 13.40 8.71
CA GLY A 259 0.05 14.01 8.60
C GLY A 259 1.20 13.00 8.69
N LEU A 260 1.12 12.04 9.63
CA LEU A 260 2.08 10.95 9.74
C LEU A 260 2.07 10.07 8.48
N ALA A 261 0.91 9.66 8.00
CA ALA A 261 0.79 8.82 6.81
C ALA A 261 1.42 9.48 5.56
N ILE A 262 1.09 10.74 5.30
CA ILE A 262 1.64 11.49 4.15
C ILE A 262 3.12 11.80 4.30
N ALA A 263 3.65 11.83 5.53
CA ALA A 263 5.08 11.98 5.81
C ALA A 263 5.85 10.66 5.78
N THR A 264 5.16 9.54 5.59
CA THR A 264 5.77 8.21 5.44
C THR A 264 5.85 7.79 3.98
N LYS A 265 4.77 7.95 3.18
CA LYS A 265 4.75 7.44 1.79
C LYS A 265 3.81 8.25 0.89
N GLN A 266 4.21 8.48 -0.36
CA GLN A 266 3.45 9.27 -1.35
C GLN A 266 2.13 8.63 -1.72
N ILE A 267 2.00 7.30 -1.60
CA ILE A 267 0.72 6.61 -1.84
C ILE A 267 -0.39 7.17 -0.95
N ALA A 268 -0.06 7.61 0.28
CA ALA A 268 -1.02 8.26 1.17
C ALA A 268 -1.54 9.60 0.62
N TRP A 269 -0.78 10.28 -0.26
CA TRP A 269 -1.18 11.57 -0.84
C TRP A 269 -2.43 11.43 -1.71
N PHE A 270 -2.59 10.29 -2.38
CA PHE A 270 -3.78 10.00 -3.18
C PHE A 270 -5.06 9.99 -2.36
N PHE A 271 -4.98 9.76 -1.04
CA PHE A 271 -6.14 9.74 -0.14
C PHE A 271 -6.51 11.14 0.38
N VAL A 272 -5.59 12.10 0.34
CA VAL A 272 -5.78 13.45 0.91
C VAL A 272 -6.98 14.18 0.30
N PRO A 273 -7.17 14.24 -1.04
CA PRO A 273 -8.32 14.93 -1.61
C PRO A 273 -9.64 14.31 -1.14
N TYR A 274 -9.72 12.98 -1.06
CA TYR A 274 -10.92 12.27 -0.62
C TYR A 274 -11.21 12.49 0.86
N TYR A 275 -10.17 12.50 1.70
CA TYR A 275 -10.28 12.83 3.11
C TYR A 275 -10.84 14.25 3.31
N VAL A 276 -10.29 15.22 2.57
CA VAL A 276 -10.74 16.62 2.59
C VAL A 276 -12.18 16.74 2.12
N ILE A 277 -12.57 16.07 1.02
CA ILE A 277 -13.97 16.06 0.54
C ILE A 277 -14.91 15.54 1.62
N ALA A 278 -14.56 14.43 2.27
CA ALA A 278 -15.42 13.81 3.28
C ALA A 278 -15.53 14.68 4.55
N LEU A 279 -14.42 15.29 4.98
CA LEU A 279 -14.39 16.21 6.13
C LEU A 279 -15.14 17.53 5.84
N ALA A 280 -14.93 18.12 4.67
CA ALA A 280 -15.63 19.34 4.24
C ALA A 280 -17.13 19.11 4.12
N THR A 281 -17.55 17.91 3.68
CA THR A 281 -18.97 17.55 3.57
C THR A 281 -19.62 17.37 4.94
N SER A 282 -18.93 16.76 5.89
CA SER A 282 -19.48 16.43 7.22
C SER A 282 -19.38 17.59 8.22
N HIS A 283 -18.36 18.43 8.12
CA HIS A 283 -18.06 19.45 9.12
C HIS A 283 -17.73 20.85 8.55
N GLY A 284 -17.83 21.03 7.23
CA GLY A 284 -17.58 22.30 6.56
C GLY A 284 -16.10 22.57 6.24
N TRP A 285 -15.90 23.48 5.28
CA TRP A 285 -14.57 23.82 4.74
C TRP A 285 -13.61 24.43 5.76
N ARG A 286 -14.11 25.20 6.74
CA ARG A 286 -13.26 25.80 7.78
C ARG A 286 -12.57 24.73 8.62
N ARG A 287 -13.30 23.66 9.00
CA ARG A 287 -12.71 22.54 9.72
C ARG A 287 -11.74 21.76 8.83
N ALA A 288 -12.13 21.51 7.59
CA ALA A 288 -11.28 20.82 6.62
C ALA A 288 -9.94 21.53 6.40
N ALA A 289 -9.95 22.85 6.25
CA ALA A 289 -8.75 23.66 6.12
C ALA A 289 -7.85 23.60 7.37
N ARG A 290 -8.43 23.67 8.57
CA ARG A 290 -7.68 23.58 9.83
C ARG A 290 -7.01 22.21 10.01
N GLU A 291 -7.74 21.14 9.72
CA GLU A 291 -7.20 19.78 9.81
C GLU A 291 -6.17 19.52 8.69
N GLY A 292 -6.41 20.04 7.48
CA GLY A 292 -5.41 20.06 6.41
C GLY A 292 -4.12 20.78 6.82
N ALA A 293 -4.23 21.95 7.45
CA ALA A 293 -3.08 22.66 7.99
C ALA A 293 -2.36 21.90 9.11
N THR A 294 -3.09 21.14 9.94
CA THR A 294 -2.50 20.29 10.98
C THR A 294 -1.71 19.13 10.36
N ALA A 295 -2.30 18.44 9.37
CA ALA A 295 -1.62 17.37 8.65
C ALA A 295 -0.37 17.89 7.91
N ALA A 296 -0.49 19.04 7.24
CA ALA A 296 0.63 19.71 6.58
C ALA A 296 1.73 20.15 7.57
N GLY A 297 1.34 20.60 8.77
CA GLY A 297 2.28 20.93 9.84
C GLY A 297 3.08 19.72 10.32
N VAL A 298 2.43 18.57 10.51
CA VAL A 298 3.12 17.31 10.86
C VAL A 298 4.06 16.87 9.74
N PHE A 299 3.60 16.94 8.49
CA PHE A 299 4.44 16.64 7.32
C PHE A 299 5.67 17.56 7.27
N ALA A 300 5.47 18.86 7.47
CA ALA A 300 6.55 19.84 7.50
C ALA A 300 7.52 19.51 8.63
N ILE A 301 7.07 19.38 9.89
CA ILE A 301 7.92 19.09 11.04
C ILE A 301 8.78 17.84 10.81
N ALA A 302 8.20 16.77 10.27
CA ALA A 302 8.94 15.53 10.01
C ALA A 302 10.03 15.70 8.93
N ASN A 303 9.80 16.55 7.92
CA ASN A 303 10.68 16.68 6.76
C ASN A 303 11.61 17.90 6.81
N THR A 304 11.27 18.93 7.60
CA THR A 304 12.06 20.18 7.70
C THR A 304 13.53 19.94 8.03
N PRO A 305 13.92 19.01 8.93
CA PRO A 305 15.34 18.74 9.18
C PRO A 305 16.09 18.36 7.89
N PHE A 306 15.49 17.53 7.03
CA PHE A 306 16.10 17.06 5.78
C PHE A 306 16.04 18.10 4.66
N ILE A 307 14.97 18.91 4.62
CA ILE A 307 14.86 20.06 3.71
C ILE A 307 15.93 21.10 4.04
N ALA A 308 16.12 21.41 5.32
CA ALA A 308 17.14 22.35 5.77
C ALA A 308 18.56 21.83 5.49
N TRP A 309 18.74 20.51 5.52
CA TRP A 309 20.02 19.88 5.21
C TRP A 309 20.36 19.95 3.72
N ASN A 310 19.42 19.58 2.84
CA ASN A 310 19.52 19.77 1.39
C ASN A 310 18.14 19.63 0.71
N ALA A 311 17.49 20.75 0.45
CA ALA A 311 16.14 20.78 -0.13
C ALA A 311 16.07 20.13 -1.53
N GLN A 312 17.09 20.34 -2.37
CA GLN A 312 17.13 19.78 -3.72
C GLN A 312 17.23 18.25 -3.68
N ALA A 313 18.11 17.72 -2.83
CA ALA A 313 18.28 16.27 -2.68
C ALA A 313 17.05 15.61 -2.07
N TRP A 314 16.45 16.24 -1.05
CA TRP A 314 15.18 15.78 -0.46
C TRP A 314 14.07 15.72 -1.51
N LEU A 315 13.91 16.79 -2.30
CA LEU A 315 12.88 16.86 -3.34
C LEU A 315 13.13 15.84 -4.45
N ALA A 316 14.39 15.70 -4.91
CA ALA A 316 14.77 14.70 -5.89
C ALA A 316 14.52 13.28 -5.37
N GLY A 317 14.79 13.01 -4.08
CA GLY A 317 14.49 11.75 -3.42
C GLY A 317 12.99 11.43 -3.45
N ILE A 318 12.15 12.31 -2.89
CA ILE A 318 10.70 12.05 -2.82
C ILE A 318 10.05 11.98 -4.21
N LEU A 319 10.57 12.71 -5.20
CA LEU A 319 10.08 12.66 -6.57
C LEU A 319 10.75 11.57 -7.43
N THR A 320 11.62 10.74 -6.88
CA THR A 320 12.29 9.63 -7.61
C THR A 320 11.31 8.80 -8.45
N PRO A 321 10.12 8.38 -7.95
CA PRO A 321 9.18 7.59 -8.75
C PRO A 321 8.62 8.31 -9.99
N LEU A 322 8.68 9.64 -10.03
CA LEU A 322 8.19 10.48 -11.14
C LEU A 322 9.33 11.00 -12.03
N ALA A 323 10.50 11.26 -11.44
CA ALA A 323 11.62 11.90 -12.11
C ALA A 323 12.60 10.90 -12.73
N GLU A 324 12.74 9.70 -12.13
CA GLU A 324 13.66 8.70 -12.63
C GLU A 324 13.02 7.85 -13.73
N THR A 325 13.84 7.46 -14.72
CA THR A 325 13.41 6.65 -15.86
C THR A 325 13.31 5.17 -15.48
N MET A 326 12.41 4.84 -14.55
CA MET A 326 12.22 3.47 -14.11
C MET A 326 11.55 2.59 -15.19
N PHE A 327 11.82 1.30 -15.15
CA PHE A 327 11.14 0.32 -16.00
C PHE A 327 9.63 0.22 -15.71
N PRO A 328 8.79 -0.04 -16.73
CA PRO A 328 7.39 -0.36 -16.53
C PRO A 328 7.30 -1.68 -15.77
N ARG A 329 6.52 -1.71 -14.68
CA ARG A 329 6.34 -2.92 -13.86
C ARG A 329 5.08 -2.82 -13.04
N GLY A 330 4.40 -3.93 -12.80
CA GLY A 330 3.23 -3.91 -11.94
C GLY A 330 2.31 -5.11 -12.02
N ALA A 331 1.06 -4.90 -11.63
CA ALA A 331 -0.07 -5.81 -11.68
C ALA A 331 -1.33 -5.17 -12.28
N GLY A 332 -1.30 -3.86 -12.57
CA GLY A 332 -2.37 -3.15 -13.29
C GLY A 332 -2.25 -3.23 -14.81
N LEU A 333 -2.83 -2.28 -15.53
CA LEU A 333 -2.97 -2.35 -17.00
C LEU A 333 -1.63 -2.55 -17.74
N VAL A 334 -0.56 -1.91 -17.25
CA VAL A 334 0.80 -2.06 -17.81
C VAL A 334 1.31 -3.50 -17.81
N PHE A 335 0.80 -4.35 -16.91
CA PHE A 335 1.20 -5.74 -16.78
C PHE A 335 0.83 -6.58 -18.01
N LEU A 336 -0.22 -6.20 -18.74
CA LEU A 336 -0.56 -6.84 -20.02
C LEU A 336 0.50 -6.57 -21.09
N SER A 337 1.06 -5.37 -21.10
CA SER A 337 2.11 -5.01 -22.06
C SER A 337 3.45 -5.64 -21.69
N THR A 338 3.76 -5.74 -20.40
CA THR A 338 5.03 -6.32 -19.97
C THR A 338 5.03 -7.85 -19.92
N ASN A 339 3.87 -8.51 -19.78
CA ASN A 339 3.79 -9.98 -19.56
C ASN A 339 2.64 -10.71 -20.27
N ALA A 340 1.85 -10.05 -21.12
CA ALA A 340 0.78 -10.70 -21.92
C ALA A 340 0.94 -10.50 -23.43
N GLY A 341 2.08 -9.99 -23.88
CA GLY A 341 2.38 -9.76 -25.30
C GLY A 341 1.64 -8.58 -25.93
N LEU A 342 0.95 -7.72 -25.16
CA LEU A 342 0.42 -6.48 -25.70
C LEU A 342 1.56 -5.49 -25.98
N PRO A 343 1.45 -4.64 -27.02
CA PRO A 343 2.43 -3.58 -27.24
C PRO A 343 2.54 -2.65 -26.02
N LEU A 344 3.77 -2.27 -25.66
CA LEU A 344 4.04 -1.30 -24.61
C LEU A 344 3.86 0.12 -25.15
N ALA A 345 2.87 0.83 -24.61
CA ALA A 345 2.66 2.24 -24.94
C ALA A 345 3.74 3.13 -24.28
N PRO A 346 3.96 4.38 -24.74
CA PRO A 346 4.87 5.31 -24.09
C PRO A 346 4.44 5.62 -22.65
N ALA A 347 5.40 5.93 -21.75
CA ALA A 347 5.10 6.25 -20.34
C ALA A 347 4.05 7.36 -20.17
N LEU A 348 4.09 8.38 -21.03
CA LEU A 348 3.12 9.47 -21.06
C LEU A 348 1.67 8.98 -21.22
N PHE A 349 1.44 7.91 -21.99
CA PHE A 349 0.10 7.34 -22.16
C PHE A 349 -0.48 6.86 -20.81
N TYR A 350 0.31 6.09 -20.06
CA TYR A 350 -0.09 5.58 -18.75
C TYR A 350 -0.27 6.73 -17.75
N THR A 351 0.60 7.73 -17.76
CA THR A 351 0.44 8.94 -16.92
C THR A 351 -0.85 9.69 -17.23
N VAL A 352 -1.16 9.92 -18.51
CA VAL A 352 -2.42 10.58 -18.91
C VAL A 352 -3.63 9.78 -18.44
N LEU A 353 -3.59 8.45 -18.58
CA LEU A 353 -4.67 7.58 -18.16
C LEU A 353 -4.86 7.57 -16.64
N GLU A 354 -3.76 7.47 -15.88
CA GLU A 354 -3.76 7.58 -14.42
C GLU A 354 -4.37 8.91 -13.96
N VAL A 355 -3.93 10.04 -14.52
CA VAL A 355 -4.46 11.37 -14.19
C VAL A 355 -5.95 11.48 -14.56
N ALA A 356 -6.34 11.03 -15.76
CA ALA A 356 -7.73 11.08 -16.20
C ALA A 356 -8.66 10.25 -15.29
N VAL A 357 -8.23 9.05 -14.91
CA VAL A 357 -8.97 8.20 -13.95
C VAL A 357 -8.99 8.82 -12.56
N GLY A 358 -7.88 9.44 -12.12
CA GLY A 358 -7.82 10.20 -10.87
C GLY A 358 -8.85 11.32 -10.82
N LEU A 359 -8.92 12.14 -11.87
CA LEU A 359 -9.91 13.21 -11.99
C LEU A 359 -11.34 12.64 -12.02
N ALA A 360 -11.60 11.57 -12.77
CA ALA A 360 -12.90 10.92 -12.80
C ALA A 360 -13.33 10.39 -11.42
N CYS A 361 -12.39 9.77 -10.68
CA CYS A 361 -12.62 9.28 -9.32
C CYS A 361 -12.89 10.43 -8.33
N LEU A 362 -12.19 11.56 -8.45
CA LEU A 362 -12.45 12.75 -7.64
C LEU A 362 -13.83 13.36 -7.95
N ILE A 363 -14.20 13.46 -9.22
CA ILE A 363 -15.53 13.93 -9.64
C ILE A 363 -16.62 13.00 -9.09
N LEU A 364 -16.41 11.68 -9.17
CA LEU A 364 -17.34 10.69 -8.63
C LEU A 364 -17.46 10.81 -7.11
N ALA A 365 -16.35 10.87 -6.38
CA ALA A 365 -16.33 11.06 -4.94
C ALA A 365 -17.03 12.37 -4.52
N TRP A 366 -16.79 13.46 -5.25
CA TRP A 366 -17.48 14.72 -5.01
C TRP A 366 -18.98 14.62 -5.25
N ARG A 367 -19.42 14.02 -6.35
CA ARG A 367 -20.86 13.82 -6.65
C ARG A 367 -21.54 12.94 -5.60
N CYS A 368 -20.86 11.90 -5.14
CA CYS A 368 -21.38 10.95 -4.16
C CYS A 368 -21.10 11.33 -2.70
N ARG A 369 -20.44 12.47 -2.41
CA ARG A 369 -19.95 12.82 -1.06
C ARG A 369 -21.01 12.78 0.05
N ARG A 370 -22.27 13.07 -0.28
CA ARG A 370 -23.39 13.05 0.67
C ARG A 370 -23.99 11.67 0.86
N SER A 371 -24.03 10.85 -0.19
CA SER A 371 -24.64 9.51 -0.16
C SER A 371 -23.65 8.40 0.20
N SER A 372 -22.37 8.59 -0.13
CA SER A 372 -21.29 7.61 -0.04
C SER A 372 -19.96 8.28 0.35
N PRO A 373 -19.86 8.95 1.52
CA PRO A 373 -18.61 9.62 1.93
C PRO A 373 -17.42 8.68 2.07
N GLU A 374 -17.67 7.39 2.29
CA GLU A 374 -16.64 6.38 2.53
C GLU A 374 -16.05 5.80 1.23
N LEU A 375 -16.66 6.09 0.07
CA LEU A 375 -16.19 5.65 -1.25
C LEU A 375 -14.76 6.11 -1.57
N GLY A 376 -14.37 7.26 -1.02
CA GLY A 376 -13.03 7.84 -1.22
C GLY A 376 -11.88 6.94 -0.75
N ALA A 377 -12.09 6.09 0.26
CA ALA A 377 -11.07 5.18 0.77
C ALA A 377 -10.65 4.10 -0.25
N VAL A 378 -11.52 3.79 -1.22
CA VAL A 378 -11.22 2.81 -2.29
C VAL A 378 -10.79 3.53 -3.57
N LEU A 379 -11.49 4.62 -3.93
CA LEU A 379 -11.21 5.36 -5.17
C LEU A 379 -9.82 6.00 -5.20
N ALA A 380 -9.21 6.27 -4.04
CA ALA A 380 -7.84 6.80 -3.97
C ALA A 380 -6.80 5.92 -4.67
N VAL A 381 -7.01 4.60 -4.70
CA VAL A 381 -6.06 3.63 -5.27
C VAL A 381 -6.33 3.34 -6.75
N ALA A 382 -7.56 3.55 -7.22
CA ALA A 382 -7.97 3.22 -8.59
C ALA A 382 -7.08 3.83 -9.70
N PRO A 383 -6.57 5.07 -9.60
CA PRO A 383 -5.67 5.63 -10.61
C PRO A 383 -4.38 4.84 -10.76
N LEU A 384 -3.86 4.31 -9.65
CA LEU A 384 -2.59 3.55 -9.62
C LEU A 384 -2.66 2.26 -10.44
N PHE A 385 -3.87 1.74 -10.73
CA PHE A 385 -4.09 0.61 -11.65
C PHE A 385 -3.65 0.91 -13.09
N PHE A 386 -3.63 2.19 -13.46
CA PHE A 386 -3.33 2.63 -14.82
C PHE A 386 -1.91 3.21 -14.98
N GLY A 387 -1.16 3.35 -13.88
CA GLY A 387 0.16 3.96 -13.88
C GLY A 387 1.25 3.11 -14.53
N TRP A 388 2.33 3.78 -14.98
CA TRP A 388 3.52 3.15 -15.56
C TRP A 388 4.17 2.12 -14.62
N ARG A 389 4.15 2.43 -13.32
CA ARG A 389 4.57 1.52 -12.25
C ARG A 389 3.38 1.14 -11.39
N SER A 390 2.51 0.26 -11.89
CA SER A 390 1.31 -0.18 -11.17
C SER A 390 1.61 -1.34 -10.21
N LEU A 391 2.47 -1.14 -9.22
CA LEU A 391 2.97 -2.22 -8.35
C LEU A 391 1.85 -2.92 -7.58
N PHE A 392 1.94 -4.24 -7.41
CA PHE A 392 0.95 -5.01 -6.65
C PHE A 392 0.81 -4.53 -5.20
N SER A 393 1.90 -4.01 -4.62
CA SER A 393 1.94 -3.41 -3.28
C SER A 393 0.93 -2.27 -3.09
N TYR A 394 0.45 -1.65 -4.17
CA TYR A 394 -0.55 -0.59 -4.06
C TYR A 394 -1.96 -1.12 -3.78
N PHE A 395 -2.23 -2.38 -4.11
CA PHE A 395 -3.58 -2.96 -4.10
C PHE A 395 -3.82 -3.90 -2.93
N PHE A 396 -2.80 -4.57 -2.38
CA PHE A 396 -3.02 -5.59 -1.35
C PHE A 396 -3.67 -5.05 -0.05
N LEU A 397 -3.56 -3.74 0.19
CA LEU A 397 -4.17 -3.01 1.30
C LEU A 397 -5.59 -2.48 1.00
N LEU A 398 -6.10 -2.63 -0.22
CA LEU A 398 -7.47 -2.23 -0.57
C LEU A 398 -8.54 -2.80 0.37
N PRO A 399 -8.50 -4.10 0.76
CA PRO A 399 -9.49 -4.65 1.69
C PRO A 399 -9.46 -3.97 3.05
N LEU A 400 -8.27 -3.57 3.52
CA LEU A 400 -8.10 -2.85 4.77
C LEU A 400 -8.75 -1.46 4.70
N PHE A 401 -8.48 -0.68 3.65
CA PHE A 401 -9.10 0.63 3.48
C PHE A 401 -10.61 0.53 3.33
N ALA A 402 -11.10 -0.47 2.58
CA ALA A 402 -12.53 -0.74 2.45
C ALA A 402 -13.16 -1.14 3.79
N TYR A 403 -12.49 -1.94 4.61
CA TYR A 403 -12.97 -2.31 5.95
C TYR A 403 -13.08 -1.08 6.86
N ALA A 404 -12.09 -0.19 6.83
CA ALA A 404 -12.11 1.07 7.56
C ALA A 404 -13.29 1.97 7.14
N ALA A 405 -13.56 2.04 5.84
CA ALA A 405 -14.74 2.70 5.27
C ALA A 405 -16.05 2.06 5.78
N LEU A 406 -16.17 0.73 5.70
CA LEU A 406 -17.37 0.01 6.17
C LEU A 406 -17.64 0.23 7.66
N ALA A 407 -16.59 0.25 8.50
CA ALA A 407 -16.72 0.46 9.93
C ALA A 407 -17.32 1.84 10.30
N ARG A 408 -17.24 2.82 9.39
CA ARG A 408 -17.85 4.16 9.55
C ARG A 408 -19.24 4.28 8.95
N MET A 409 -19.67 3.33 8.13
CA MET A 409 -21.01 3.37 7.56
C MET A 409 -22.04 3.13 8.65
N PRO A 410 -23.23 3.76 8.60
CA PRO A 410 -24.34 3.40 9.46
C PRO A 410 -24.82 2.01 9.06
N LEU A 411 -24.35 0.97 9.75
CA LEU A 411 -24.66 -0.43 9.47
C LEU A 411 -26.08 -0.85 9.89
N GLY A 412 -26.91 0.14 10.28
CA GLY A 412 -28.19 -0.07 10.95
C GLY A 412 -28.01 -0.68 12.34
N ASP A 413 -29.11 -0.88 13.07
CA ASP A 413 -29.10 -1.82 14.18
C ASP A 413 -28.88 -3.22 13.58
N LEU A 414 -27.62 -3.59 13.40
CA LEU A 414 -27.22 -4.97 13.59
C LEU A 414 -27.63 -5.26 15.03
N ALA A 415 -28.89 -5.66 15.23
CA ALA A 415 -29.40 -6.00 16.55
C ALA A 415 -28.36 -6.92 17.17
N GLY A 416 -27.61 -6.42 18.15
CA GLY A 416 -26.46 -7.14 18.69
C GLY A 416 -26.88 -8.54 19.14
N GLU A 417 -28.15 -8.67 19.55
CA GLU A 417 -28.82 -9.94 19.80
C GLU A 417 -28.97 -10.85 18.57
N ARG A 418 -29.31 -10.35 17.39
CA ARG A 418 -29.44 -11.15 16.16
C ARG A 418 -28.08 -11.61 15.66
N ALA A 419 -27.05 -10.77 15.75
CA ALA A 419 -25.67 -11.15 15.47
C ALA A 419 -25.16 -12.21 16.47
N ARG A 420 -25.40 -12.01 17.77
CA ARG A 420 -25.09 -13.01 18.83
C ARG A 420 -25.84 -14.33 18.64
N ARG A 421 -27.14 -14.29 18.34
CA ARG A 421 -27.96 -15.50 18.06
C ARG A 421 -27.50 -16.25 16.81
N LEU A 422 -26.86 -15.56 15.86
CA LEU A 422 -26.27 -16.15 14.66
C LEU A 422 -24.79 -16.52 14.83
N GLY A 423 -24.22 -16.38 16.03
CA GLY A 423 -22.85 -16.78 16.34
C GLY A 423 -21.76 -15.78 15.92
N ALA A 424 -22.11 -14.54 15.57
CA ALA A 424 -21.14 -13.52 15.19
C ALA A 424 -20.52 -12.84 16.43
N LEU A 425 -19.26 -13.13 16.72
CA LEU A 425 -18.41 -12.42 17.67
C LEU A 425 -17.60 -11.36 16.92
N THR A 426 -18.08 -10.12 16.83
CA THR A 426 -17.34 -9.03 16.14
C THR A 426 -17.48 -7.68 16.85
N ILE A 427 -16.57 -6.75 16.54
CA ILE A 427 -16.44 -5.36 17.03
C ILE A 427 -17.74 -4.55 16.82
N PHE A 428 -18.63 -5.02 15.94
CA PHE A 428 -19.97 -4.49 15.73
C PHE A 428 -20.95 -4.78 16.89
N ALA A 429 -20.52 -5.48 17.94
CA ALA A 429 -21.27 -5.66 19.18
C ALA A 429 -21.07 -4.51 20.19
N ALA A 430 -20.29 -3.46 19.84
CA ALA A 430 -20.25 -2.23 20.62
C ALA A 430 -21.57 -1.46 20.45
N PRO A 431 -22.14 -0.90 21.54
CA PRO A 431 -23.41 -0.17 21.46
C PRO A 431 -23.32 0.98 20.45
N SER A 432 -24.41 1.17 19.69
CA SER A 432 -24.56 2.31 18.80
C SER A 432 -24.32 3.61 19.58
N ARG A 433 -23.60 4.55 18.96
CA ARG A 433 -23.48 5.91 19.51
C ARG A 433 -24.90 6.46 19.68
N THR A 434 -25.33 6.66 20.92
CA THR A 434 -26.46 7.53 21.23
C THR A 434 -26.12 8.93 20.72
N ALA A 435 -27.05 9.51 19.97
CA ALA A 435 -26.95 10.80 19.29
C ALA A 435 -26.57 11.96 20.21
#